data_AF-A0A834ED74-F1
#
_entry.id   AF-A0A834ED74-F1
#
_cell.length_a   1.000
_cell.length_b   1.000
_cell.length_c   1.000
_cell.angle_alpha   90.00
_cell.angle_beta   90.00
_cell.angle_gamma   90.00
#
_symmetry.space_group_name_H-M   'P 1'
#
loop_
_entity.id
_entity.type
_entity.pdbx_description
1 polymer ?
#
loop_
_entity_poly.entity_id
_entity_poly.type
_entity_poly.pdbx_seq_one_letter_code
_entity_poly.pdbx_strand_id
1 'polypeptide(L)'
;MSLFFSRCNSIVAVKKDKRHMAEVNASPLKHFVTAKKKINGIFEQLGAYIQESATFLEDTHRNAELDPVTTEEQVLDVKGYLSKVRGISEVLARRHMKVAFFGRTSNGKSTVINAMLWDKVLPSGIGHTTNCFLRVEGTDGHEAFLLTEGSEEKRSIKTVNQLAHALHQDEQLHAGSLVSVMWPNSKCPLLKDDLVLMDR
;
A
#
# COMPACT_ATOMS: atom_id res chain seq x y z
N MET A 1 47.99 20.13 -46.65
CA MET A 1 47.92 20.95 -45.41
C MET A 1 46.57 20.69 -44.75
N SER A 2 46.53 19.82 -43.75
CA SER A 2 45.42 19.76 -42.79
C SER A 2 45.93 19.00 -41.56
N LEU A 3 45.87 19.70 -40.43
CA LEU A 3 46.67 19.47 -39.24
C LEU A 3 46.22 18.22 -38.46
N PHE A 4 47.21 17.40 -38.09
CA PHE A 4 47.12 16.54 -36.92
C PHE A 4 46.97 17.41 -35.67
N PHE A 5 45.87 17.26 -34.95
CA PHE A 5 45.79 17.72 -33.56
C PHE A 5 45.90 16.49 -32.65
N SER A 6 47.10 16.33 -32.09
CA SER A 6 47.35 15.55 -30.88
C SER A 6 47.42 16.52 -29.71
N ARG A 7 46.59 16.34 -28.68
CA ARG A 7 47.07 16.38 -27.29
C ARG A 7 46.04 15.99 -26.23
N CYS A 8 46.55 15.15 -25.34
CA CYS A 8 46.42 15.15 -23.88
C CYS A 8 45.05 14.87 -23.24
N ASN A 9 44.96 13.63 -22.73
CA ASN A 9 44.33 13.29 -21.46
C ASN A 9 44.70 14.31 -20.36
N SER A 10 43.69 14.86 -19.70
CA SER A 10 43.77 15.25 -18.31
C SER A 10 42.69 14.50 -17.53
N ILE A 11 43.18 13.62 -16.67
CA ILE A 11 42.43 12.82 -15.71
C ILE A 11 41.79 13.77 -14.71
N VAL A 12 40.46 13.86 -14.70
CA VAL A 12 39.71 14.20 -13.49
C VAL A 12 38.95 12.96 -13.10
N ALA A 13 39.60 12.14 -12.28
CA ALA A 13 38.96 11.04 -11.57
C ALA A 13 38.00 11.64 -10.54
N VAL A 14 36.80 12.01 -10.99
CA VAL A 14 35.67 12.13 -10.07
C VAL A 14 35.42 10.72 -9.55
N LYS A 15 35.76 10.49 -8.29
CA LYS A 15 35.27 9.34 -7.52
C LYS A 15 33.75 9.39 -7.55
N LYS A 16 33.16 8.83 -8.61
CA LYS A 16 31.76 8.47 -8.63
C LYS A 16 31.71 7.31 -7.67
N ASP A 17 31.28 7.63 -6.45
CA ASP A 17 30.96 6.69 -5.40
C ASP A 17 30.04 5.65 -6.04
N LYS A 18 30.65 4.54 -6.49
CA LYS A 18 29.95 3.35 -6.94
C LYS A 18 29.38 2.81 -5.65
N ARG A 19 28.26 3.39 -5.21
CA ARG A 19 27.28 2.65 -4.42
C ARG A 19 27.12 1.37 -5.20
N HIS A 20 27.69 0.30 -4.65
CA HIS A 20 27.51 -1.03 -5.18
C HIS A 20 26.02 -1.14 -5.46
N MET A 21 25.67 -1.19 -6.75
CA MET A 21 24.42 -1.79 -7.19
C MET A 21 24.52 -3.20 -6.64
N ALA A 22 24.05 -3.37 -5.41
CA ALA A 22 23.91 -4.66 -4.81
C ALA A 22 23.07 -5.44 -5.82
N GLU A 23 23.64 -6.53 -6.33
CA GLU A 23 22.86 -7.58 -6.94
C GLU A 23 21.70 -7.88 -5.99
N VAL A 24 20.51 -7.43 -6.38
CA VAL A 24 19.30 -7.79 -5.69
C VAL A 24 18.32 -8.16 -6.79
N ASN A 25 18.26 -9.44 -7.11
CA ASN A 25 17.18 -10.11 -7.85
C ASN A 25 15.80 -9.96 -7.16
N ALA A 26 15.62 -8.98 -6.26
CA ALA A 26 14.39 -8.73 -5.53
C ALA A 26 13.79 -7.38 -5.92
N SER A 27 12.47 -7.35 -6.02
CA SER A 27 11.67 -6.16 -6.34
C SER A 27 12.03 -4.98 -5.42
N PRO A 28 12.24 -3.76 -5.95
CA PRO A 28 12.42 -2.55 -5.12
C PRO A 28 11.27 -2.28 -4.15
N LEU A 29 10.06 -2.78 -4.44
CA LEU A 29 8.90 -2.66 -3.57
C LEU A 29 9.10 -3.34 -2.20
N LYS A 30 10.03 -4.31 -2.12
CA LYS A 30 10.43 -4.94 -0.85
C LYS A 30 10.98 -3.94 0.16
N HIS A 31 11.49 -2.80 -0.28
CA HIS A 31 11.87 -1.72 0.61
C HIS A 31 10.68 -1.21 1.44
N PHE A 32 9.55 -0.94 0.78
CA PHE A 32 8.31 -0.52 1.46
C PHE A 32 7.78 -1.63 2.37
N VAL A 33 7.71 -2.87 1.89
CA VAL A 33 7.25 -4.02 2.69
C VAL A 33 8.09 -4.19 3.96
N THR A 34 9.41 -4.08 3.85
CA THR A 34 10.33 -4.19 4.99
C THR A 34 10.15 -3.03 5.97
N ALA A 35 10.02 -1.80 5.46
CA ALA A 35 9.77 -0.63 6.29
C ALA A 35 8.44 -0.72 7.04
N LYS A 36 7.35 -1.15 6.35
CA LYS A 36 6.03 -1.38 6.93
C LYS A 36 6.09 -2.46 8.02
N LYS A 37 6.74 -3.60 7.77
CA LYS A 37 6.91 -4.64 8.80
C LYS A 37 7.67 -4.13 10.02
N LYS A 38 8.76 -3.38 9.80
CA LYS A 38 9.59 -2.84 10.88
C LYS A 38 8.82 -1.84 11.75
N ILE A 39 8.10 -0.89 11.15
CA ILE A 39 7.37 0.13 11.91
C ILE A 39 6.18 -0.46 12.67
N ASN A 40 5.46 -1.43 12.10
CA ASN A 40 4.39 -2.13 12.81
C ASN A 40 4.95 -2.89 14.03
N GLY A 41 6.06 -3.61 13.88
CA GLY A 41 6.71 -4.30 15.00
C GLY A 41 7.17 -3.34 16.12
N ILE A 42 7.65 -2.13 15.77
CA ILE A 42 7.98 -1.10 16.77
C ILE A 42 6.74 -0.64 17.52
N PHE A 43 5.61 -0.45 16.83
CA PHE A 43 4.36 0.00 17.46
C PHE A 43 3.71 -1.10 18.32
N GLU A 44 3.86 -2.37 17.95
CA GLU A 44 3.49 -3.50 18.81
C GLU A 44 4.30 -3.52 20.11
N GLN A 45 5.63 -3.37 20.01
CA GLN A 45 6.52 -3.29 21.18
C GLN A 45 6.21 -2.07 22.05
N LEU A 46 5.97 -0.91 21.43
CA LEU A 46 5.58 0.31 22.14
C LEU A 46 4.24 0.12 22.88
N GLY A 47 3.26 -0.52 22.23
CA GLY A 47 1.99 -0.84 22.85
C GLY A 47 2.15 -1.76 24.07
N ALA A 48 2.99 -2.79 23.98
CA ALA A 48 3.31 -3.67 25.10
C ALA A 48 3.98 -2.92 26.26
N TYR A 49 4.96 -2.06 25.96
CA TYR A 49 5.64 -1.25 26.97
C TYR A 49 4.68 -0.27 27.69
N ILE A 50 3.80 0.40 26.95
CA ILE A 50 2.80 1.29 27.54
C ILE A 50 1.80 0.50 28.38
N GLN A 51 1.40 -0.69 27.94
CA GLN A 51 0.50 -1.56 28.70
C GLN A 51 1.12 -1.98 30.04
N GLU A 52 2.39 -2.40 30.04
CA GLU A 52 3.14 -2.73 31.26
C GLU A 52 3.26 -1.50 32.19
N SER A 53 3.59 -0.34 31.62
CA SER A 53 3.68 0.92 32.36
C SER A 53 2.34 1.34 32.97
N ALA A 54 1.23 1.15 32.24
CA ALA A 54 -0.11 1.46 32.72
C ALA A 54 -0.49 0.57 33.91
N THR A 55 -0.18 -0.72 33.84
CA THR A 55 -0.42 -1.66 34.94
C THR A 55 0.44 -1.29 36.16
N PHE A 56 1.73 -1.00 35.97
CA PHE A 56 2.63 -0.58 37.05
C PHE A 56 2.16 0.69 37.76
N LEU A 57 1.75 1.71 37.00
CA LEU A 57 1.23 2.96 37.58
C LEU A 57 -0.11 2.74 38.29
N GLU A 58 -1.00 1.91 37.74
CA GLU A 58 -2.27 1.59 38.38
C GLU A 58 -2.10 0.85 39.71
N ASP A 59 -1.17 -0.12 39.77
CA ASP A 59 -0.85 -0.86 40.99
C ASP A 59 -0.18 0.05 42.03
N THR A 60 0.71 0.94 41.59
CA THR A 60 1.38 1.91 42.47
C THR A 60 0.40 2.95 43.01
N HIS A 61 -0.53 3.43 42.19
CA HIS A 61 -1.55 4.40 42.62
C HIS A 61 -2.53 3.81 43.63
N ARG A 62 -2.84 2.51 43.52
CA ARG A 62 -3.73 1.81 44.45
C ARG A 62 -3.06 1.40 45.76
N ASN A 63 -1.74 1.45 45.85
CA ASN A 63 -1.02 1.02 47.03
C ASN A 63 -1.15 2.06 48.16
N ALA A 64 -1.99 1.75 49.15
CA ALA A 64 -2.24 2.61 50.31
C ALA A 64 -1.11 2.58 51.36
N GLU A 65 -0.13 1.67 51.24
CA GLU A 65 1.02 1.58 52.15
C GLU A 65 2.15 2.55 51.77
N LEU A 66 2.11 3.11 50.56
CA LEU A 66 3.07 4.07 50.05
C LEU A 66 2.47 5.47 50.07
N ASP A 67 3.29 6.48 50.33
CA ASP A 67 2.90 7.87 50.06
C ASP A 67 2.58 8.03 48.55
N PRO A 68 1.72 9.00 48.15
CA PRO A 68 1.34 9.18 46.76
C PRO A 68 2.54 9.53 45.86
N VAL A 69 3.12 8.52 45.22
CA VAL A 69 4.23 8.69 44.26
C VAL A 69 3.75 8.84 42.81
N THR A 70 2.46 8.64 42.55
CA THR A 70 1.81 8.84 41.24
C THR A 70 0.38 9.36 41.38
N THR A 71 -0.08 10.13 40.40
CA THR A 71 -1.42 10.72 40.39
C THR A 71 -2.40 9.95 39.51
N GLU A 72 -3.69 10.07 39.78
CA GLU A 72 -4.75 9.49 38.94
C GLU A 72 -4.66 9.99 37.49
N GLU A 73 -4.31 11.27 37.31
CA GLU A 73 -4.11 11.89 35.98
C GLU A 73 -3.02 11.17 35.18
N GLN A 74 -1.89 10.83 35.79
CA GLN A 74 -0.82 10.09 35.11
C GLN A 74 -1.28 8.69 34.67
N VAL A 75 -2.06 8.00 35.50
CA VAL A 75 -2.62 6.68 35.15
C VAL A 75 -3.57 6.81 33.95
N LEU A 76 -4.44 7.82 33.96
CA LEU A 76 -5.38 8.07 32.88
C LEU A 76 -4.67 8.46 31.57
N ASP A 77 -3.63 9.28 31.64
CA ASP A 77 -2.83 9.69 30.49
C ASP A 77 -2.16 8.50 29.80
N VAL A 78 -1.53 7.62 30.57
CA VAL A 78 -0.83 6.44 30.02
C VAL A 78 -1.83 5.44 29.41
N LYS A 79 -3.00 5.25 30.04
CA LYS A 79 -4.11 4.49 29.44
C LYS A 79 -4.60 5.15 28.14
N GLY A 80 -4.65 6.47 28.09
CA GLY A 80 -4.97 7.25 26.89
C GLY A 80 -3.95 7.06 25.77
N TYR A 81 -2.65 7.04 26.08
CA TYR A 81 -1.58 6.77 25.11
C TYR A 81 -1.68 5.37 24.52
N LEU A 82 -2.03 4.37 25.32
CA LEU A 82 -2.25 3.01 24.85
C LEU A 82 -3.33 2.96 23.76
N SER A 83 -4.46 3.64 24.00
CA SER A 83 -5.55 3.75 23.02
C SER A 83 -5.08 4.43 21.73
N LYS A 84 -4.34 5.55 21.85
CA LYS A 84 -3.78 6.26 20.69
C LYS A 84 -2.81 5.38 19.89
N VAL A 85 -1.92 4.64 20.55
CA VAL A 85 -0.96 3.73 19.89
C VAL A 85 -1.67 2.59 19.17
N ARG A 86 -2.73 2.03 19.75
CA ARG A 86 -3.57 1.03 19.06
C ARG A 86 -4.22 1.60 17.80
N GLY A 87 -4.80 2.80 17.88
CA GLY A 87 -5.36 3.49 16.72
C GLY A 87 -4.34 3.77 15.62
N ILE A 88 -3.13 4.21 15.98
CA ILE A 88 -2.03 4.42 15.01
C ILE A 88 -1.62 3.08 14.36
N SER A 89 -1.56 2.00 15.14
CA SER A 89 -1.19 0.67 14.64
C SER A 89 -2.18 0.18 13.57
N GLU A 90 -3.48 0.41 13.76
CA GLU A 90 -4.50 0.09 12.75
C GLU A 90 -4.29 0.88 11.44
N VAL A 91 -3.92 2.16 11.55
CA VAL A 91 -3.62 3.00 10.39
C VAL A 91 -2.34 2.54 9.67
N LEU A 92 -1.29 2.18 10.42
CA LEU A 92 -0.03 1.70 9.87
C LEU A 92 -0.18 0.34 9.15
N ALA A 93 -1.00 -0.55 9.68
CA ALA A 93 -1.25 -1.87 9.09
C ALA A 93 -1.92 -1.76 7.71
N ARG A 94 -2.79 -0.77 7.50
CA ARG A 94 -3.54 -0.56 6.25
C ARG A 94 -2.77 0.22 5.17
N ARG A 95 -1.58 0.76 5.48
CA ARG A 95 -0.80 1.55 4.52
C ARG A 95 -0.34 0.70 3.33
N HIS A 96 -0.47 1.27 2.15
CA HIS A 96 -0.04 0.69 0.88
C HIS A 96 0.47 1.80 -0.05
N MET A 97 1.27 1.43 -1.03
CA MET A 97 1.65 2.32 -2.13
C MET A 97 0.49 2.43 -3.11
N LYS A 98 0.30 3.60 -3.72
CA LYS A 98 -0.76 3.84 -4.70
C LYS A 98 -0.19 4.51 -5.93
N VAL A 99 -0.49 3.95 -7.11
CA VAL A 99 -0.18 4.53 -8.41
C VAL A 99 -1.48 4.73 -9.16
N ALA A 100 -1.70 5.94 -9.68
CA ALA A 100 -2.90 6.29 -10.42
C ALA A 100 -2.54 6.66 -11.86
N PHE A 101 -3.27 6.08 -12.81
CA PHE A 101 -3.09 6.27 -14.25
C PHE A 101 -4.18 7.21 -14.76
N PHE A 102 -3.77 8.25 -15.49
CA PHE A 102 -4.67 9.24 -16.08
C PHE A 102 -4.33 9.46 -17.55
N GLY A 103 -5.34 9.74 -18.36
CA GLY A 103 -5.15 10.03 -19.78
C GLY A 103 -6.47 10.02 -20.54
N ARG A 104 -6.43 10.48 -21.80
CA ARG A 104 -7.60 10.44 -22.68
C ARG A 104 -8.12 9.01 -22.85
N THR A 105 -9.40 8.88 -23.17
CA THR A 105 -10.02 7.60 -23.51
C THR A 105 -9.21 6.91 -24.62
N SER A 106 -9.00 5.60 -24.48
CA SER A 106 -8.24 4.77 -25.42
C SER A 106 -6.72 5.00 -25.47
N ASN A 107 -6.13 5.77 -24.55
CA ASN A 107 -4.66 5.87 -24.42
C ASN A 107 -3.98 4.61 -23.85
N GLY A 108 -4.74 3.55 -23.56
CA GLY A 108 -4.19 2.25 -23.12
C GLY A 108 -3.86 2.14 -21.63
N LYS A 109 -4.48 2.95 -20.76
CA LYS A 109 -4.24 2.92 -19.30
C LYS A 109 -4.50 1.54 -18.68
N SER A 110 -5.67 0.97 -18.93
CA SER A 110 -6.05 -0.39 -18.48
C SER A 110 -5.10 -1.45 -19.07
N THR A 111 -4.64 -1.24 -20.31
CA THR A 111 -3.65 -2.12 -20.95
C THR A 111 -2.30 -2.06 -20.24
N VAL A 112 -1.83 -0.88 -19.83
CA VAL A 112 -0.60 -0.72 -19.03
C VAL A 112 -0.74 -1.42 -17.68
N ILE A 113 -1.87 -1.25 -17.00
CA ILE A 113 -2.13 -1.92 -15.71
C ILE A 113 -2.12 -3.44 -15.89
N ASN A 114 -2.84 -3.97 -16.89
CA ASN A 114 -2.83 -5.40 -17.20
C ASN A 114 -1.42 -5.93 -17.51
N ALA A 115 -0.63 -5.17 -18.27
CA ALA A 115 0.75 -5.53 -18.57
C ALA A 115 1.63 -5.54 -17.31
N MET A 116 1.47 -4.58 -16.40
CA MET A 116 2.16 -4.57 -15.10
C MET A 116 1.74 -5.75 -14.22
N LEU A 117 0.48 -6.18 -14.30
CA LEU A 117 -0.08 -7.29 -13.52
C LEU A 117 0.13 -8.66 -14.15
N TRP A 118 0.62 -8.73 -15.39
CA TRP A 118 0.88 -9.95 -16.16
C TRP A 118 -0.38 -10.80 -16.41
N ASP A 119 -1.56 -10.19 -16.32
CA ASP A 119 -2.84 -10.84 -16.56
C ASP A 119 -3.85 -9.79 -17.06
N LYS A 120 -4.91 -10.26 -17.74
CA LYS A 120 -6.05 -9.41 -18.04
C LYS A 120 -6.88 -9.29 -16.77
N VAL A 121 -6.69 -8.21 -16.02
CA VAL A 121 -7.42 -7.92 -14.78
C VAL A 121 -8.54 -6.91 -15.05
N LEU A 122 -8.24 -5.86 -15.81
CA LEU A 122 -9.18 -4.80 -16.18
C LEU A 122 -9.68 -4.97 -17.62
N PRO A 123 -10.93 -4.57 -17.93
CA PRO A 123 -11.43 -4.54 -19.31
C PRO A 123 -10.62 -3.54 -20.14
N SER A 124 -9.98 -4.02 -21.21
CA SER A 124 -9.10 -3.20 -22.06
C SER A 124 -9.32 -3.43 -23.57
N GLY A 125 -10.45 -4.04 -23.96
CA GLY A 125 -10.79 -4.31 -25.36
C GLY A 125 -11.34 -3.09 -26.10
N ILE A 126 -11.46 -3.20 -27.42
CA ILE A 126 -12.07 -2.16 -28.27
C ILE A 126 -13.53 -1.95 -27.84
N GLY A 127 -13.92 -0.69 -27.59
CA GLY A 127 -15.28 -0.34 -27.15
C GLY A 127 -15.55 -0.45 -25.65
N HIS A 128 -14.58 -0.93 -24.85
CA HIS A 128 -14.67 -0.86 -23.41
C HIS A 128 -14.20 0.52 -22.93
N THR A 129 -15.14 1.33 -22.43
CA THR A 129 -14.84 2.60 -21.75
C THR A 129 -15.15 2.46 -20.27
N THR A 130 -14.15 2.65 -19.42
CA THR A 130 -14.32 2.71 -17.97
C THR A 130 -14.92 4.07 -17.61
N ASN A 131 -16.21 4.11 -17.25
CA ASN A 131 -16.90 5.34 -16.84
C ASN A 131 -16.69 5.67 -15.34
N CYS A 132 -16.00 4.83 -14.58
CA CYS A 132 -15.75 5.02 -13.15
C CYS A 132 -14.29 4.72 -12.82
N PHE A 133 -13.86 5.04 -11.60
CA PHE A 133 -12.53 4.69 -11.14
C PHE A 133 -12.46 3.19 -10.84
N LEU A 134 -11.50 2.51 -11.44
CA LEU A 134 -11.19 1.12 -11.10
C LEU A 134 -9.93 1.09 -10.24
N ARG A 135 -10.03 0.48 -9.06
CA ARG A 135 -8.92 0.27 -8.13
C ARG A 135 -8.58 -1.21 -8.07
N VAL A 136 -7.36 -1.58 -8.45
CA VAL A 136 -6.87 -2.95 -8.28
C VAL A 136 -6.05 -3.04 -7.02
N GLU A 137 -6.45 -3.95 -6.13
CA GLU A 137 -5.77 -4.24 -4.87
C GLU A 137 -5.60 -5.74 -4.67
N GLY A 138 -4.53 -6.12 -3.97
CA GLY A 138 -4.26 -7.49 -3.58
C GLY A 138 -5.24 -8.06 -2.56
N THR A 139 -5.59 -9.33 -2.68
CA THR A 139 -6.28 -10.08 -1.62
C THR A 139 -5.53 -11.38 -1.30
N ASP A 140 -5.58 -11.79 -0.04
CA ASP A 140 -5.03 -13.07 0.40
C ASP A 140 -5.93 -14.26 0.02
N GLY A 141 -7.15 -13.98 -0.44
CA GLY A 141 -8.06 -15.00 -1.00
C GLY A 141 -7.58 -15.58 -2.32
N HIS A 142 -8.09 -16.75 -2.67
CA HIS A 142 -7.77 -17.44 -3.93
C HIS A 142 -8.57 -16.94 -5.14
N GLU A 143 -9.74 -16.35 -4.89
CA GLU A 143 -10.66 -15.89 -5.93
C GLU A 143 -10.69 -14.36 -6.02
N ALA A 144 -10.90 -13.85 -7.23
CA ALA A 144 -11.07 -12.43 -7.48
C ALA A 144 -12.53 -12.01 -7.24
N PHE A 145 -12.73 -10.81 -6.72
CA PHE A 145 -14.06 -10.26 -6.46
C PHE A 145 -14.07 -8.72 -6.55
N LEU A 146 -15.28 -8.15 -6.67
CA LEU A 146 -15.51 -6.70 -6.65
C LEU A 146 -16.06 -6.25 -5.32
N LEU A 147 -15.70 -5.02 -4.97
CA LEU A 147 -16.33 -4.20 -3.94
C LEU A 147 -16.68 -2.84 -4.56
N THR A 148 -17.93 -2.43 -4.45
CA THR A 148 -18.38 -1.08 -4.83
C THR A 148 -18.30 -0.17 -3.61
N GLU A 149 -17.87 1.08 -3.80
CA GLU A 149 -17.83 2.05 -2.71
C GLU A 149 -19.19 2.20 -2.02
N GLY A 150 -19.21 2.13 -0.68
CA GLY A 150 -20.43 2.18 0.13
C GLY A 150 -21.15 0.83 0.31
N SER A 151 -20.68 -0.25 -0.30
CA SER A 151 -21.20 -1.61 -0.09
C SER A 151 -20.09 -2.59 0.32
N GLU A 152 -20.39 -3.45 1.29
CA GLU A 152 -19.51 -4.58 1.66
C GLU A 152 -19.82 -5.85 0.86
N GLU A 153 -20.77 -5.78 -0.09
CA GLU A 153 -21.16 -6.92 -0.93
C GLU A 153 -20.03 -7.34 -1.87
N LYS A 154 -19.54 -8.57 -1.69
CA LYS A 154 -18.52 -9.17 -2.55
C LYS A 154 -19.15 -9.82 -3.77
N ARG A 155 -18.92 -9.25 -4.95
CA ARG A 155 -19.36 -9.86 -6.22
C ARG A 155 -18.21 -10.66 -6.83
N SER A 156 -18.33 -11.99 -6.88
CA SER A 156 -17.28 -12.87 -7.45
C SER A 156 -17.05 -12.58 -8.93
N ILE A 157 -15.78 -12.56 -9.36
CA ILE A 157 -15.41 -12.46 -10.76
C ILE A 157 -14.57 -13.66 -11.16
N LYS A 158 -15.02 -14.40 -12.18
CA LYS A 158 -14.23 -15.47 -12.79
C LYS A 158 -13.53 -15.00 -14.06
N THR A 159 -14.08 -14.03 -14.77
CA THR A 159 -13.51 -13.51 -16.03
C THR A 159 -13.63 -11.99 -16.16
N VAL A 160 -12.73 -11.37 -16.91
CA VAL A 160 -12.78 -9.92 -17.23
C VAL A 160 -14.08 -9.53 -17.93
N ASN A 161 -14.67 -10.43 -18.71
CA ASN A 161 -15.94 -10.16 -19.38
C ASN A 161 -17.08 -9.98 -18.36
N GLN A 162 -17.09 -10.78 -17.29
CA GLN A 162 -18.06 -10.60 -16.20
C GLN A 162 -17.85 -9.25 -15.50
N LEU A 163 -16.60 -8.83 -15.29
CA LEU A 163 -16.29 -7.49 -14.77
C LEU A 163 -16.82 -6.39 -15.71
N ALA A 164 -16.54 -6.49 -17.01
CA ALA A 164 -17.01 -5.52 -17.99
C ALA A 164 -18.54 -5.42 -18.02
N HIS A 165 -19.23 -6.56 -17.98
CA HIS A 165 -20.70 -6.59 -17.90
C HIS A 165 -21.21 -6.00 -16.59
N ALA A 166 -20.63 -6.36 -15.44
CA ALA A 166 -21.03 -5.84 -14.14
C ALA A 166 -20.90 -4.32 -14.07
N LEU A 167 -19.81 -3.76 -14.63
CA LEU A 167 -19.60 -2.31 -14.70
C LEU A 167 -20.57 -1.60 -15.64
N HIS A 168 -21.07 -2.29 -16.67
CA HIS A 168 -22.00 -1.71 -17.64
C HIS A 168 -23.47 -1.81 -17.22
N GLN A 169 -23.84 -2.87 -16.49
CA GLN A 169 -25.21 -3.10 -16.04
C GLN A 169 -25.58 -2.30 -14.79
N ASP A 170 -24.59 -1.83 -14.04
CA ASP A 170 -24.82 -1.07 -12.81
C ASP A 170 -25.05 0.41 -13.15
N GLU A 171 -26.32 0.78 -13.36
CA GLU A 171 -26.75 2.15 -13.70
C GLU A 171 -26.40 3.19 -12.62
N GLN A 172 -26.05 2.75 -11.40
CA GLN A 172 -25.65 3.65 -10.32
C GLN A 172 -24.19 4.08 -10.42
N LEU A 173 -23.38 3.44 -11.27
CA LEU A 173 -21.98 3.80 -11.46
C LEU A 173 -21.84 5.04 -12.35
N HIS A 174 -21.26 6.09 -11.78
CA HIS A 174 -20.96 7.36 -12.45
C HIS A 174 -19.46 7.68 -12.43
N ALA A 175 -19.06 8.78 -13.07
CA ALA A 175 -17.68 9.24 -13.20
C ALA A 175 -16.93 9.51 -11.88
N GLY A 176 -17.65 9.54 -10.76
CA GLY A 176 -17.10 9.71 -9.42
C GLY A 176 -17.07 8.42 -8.60
N SER A 177 -17.72 7.35 -9.07
CA SER A 177 -17.80 6.08 -8.34
C SER A 177 -16.45 5.36 -8.35
N LEU A 178 -16.18 4.63 -7.27
CA LEU A 178 -15.02 3.76 -7.14
C LEU A 178 -15.45 2.30 -7.07
N VAL A 179 -14.87 1.48 -7.95
CA VAL A 179 -15.01 0.02 -7.90
C VAL A 179 -13.63 -0.59 -7.61
N SER A 180 -13.53 -1.34 -6.52
CA SER A 180 -12.32 -2.07 -6.15
C SER A 180 -12.37 -3.50 -6.68
N VAL A 181 -11.41 -3.83 -7.54
CA VAL A 181 -11.12 -5.17 -8.04
C VAL A 181 -10.10 -5.80 -7.11
N MET A 182 -10.55 -6.74 -6.28
CA MET A 182 -9.70 -7.49 -5.37
C MET A 182 -9.13 -8.70 -6.10
N TRP A 183 -7.81 -8.73 -6.29
CA TRP A 183 -7.12 -9.74 -7.10
C TRP A 183 -6.13 -10.57 -6.29
N PRO A 184 -6.06 -11.90 -6.46
CA PRO A 184 -5.22 -12.76 -5.62
C PRO A 184 -3.74 -12.37 -5.63
N ASN A 185 -3.18 -12.19 -4.42
CA ASN A 185 -1.75 -11.88 -4.20
C ASN A 185 -0.81 -12.95 -4.76
N SER A 186 -1.29 -14.20 -4.87
CA SER A 186 -0.54 -15.31 -5.46
C SER A 186 -0.26 -15.14 -6.96
N LYS A 187 -1.06 -14.32 -7.67
CA LYS A 187 -0.94 -14.12 -9.12
C LYS A 187 -0.01 -12.98 -9.51
N CYS A 188 0.18 -11.98 -8.64
CA CYS A 188 0.97 -10.80 -8.97
C CYS A 188 1.85 -10.32 -7.81
N PRO A 189 3.19 -10.31 -7.97
CA PRO A 189 4.11 -9.79 -6.95
C PRO A 189 3.89 -8.32 -6.59
N LEU A 190 3.42 -7.48 -7.53
CA LEU A 190 3.17 -6.06 -7.26
C LEU A 190 2.08 -5.88 -6.20
N LEU A 191 0.96 -6.60 -6.35
CA LEU A 191 -0.16 -6.55 -5.41
C LEU A 191 0.23 -7.13 -4.04
N LYS A 192 0.99 -8.24 -4.05
CA LYS A 192 1.55 -8.85 -2.84
C LYS A 192 2.48 -7.91 -2.07
N ASP A 193 3.16 -7.02 -2.77
CA ASP A 193 4.09 -6.05 -2.19
C ASP A 193 3.43 -4.69 -1.89
N ASP A 194 2.14 -4.72 -1.51
CA ASP A 194 1.34 -3.55 -1.08
C ASP A 194 1.23 -2.44 -2.15
N LEU A 195 1.21 -2.78 -3.45
CA LEU A 195 0.90 -1.82 -4.51
C LEU A 195 -0.58 -1.87 -4.89
N VAL A 196 -1.23 -0.70 -4.87
CA VAL A 196 -2.57 -0.47 -5.41
C VAL A 196 -2.47 0.34 -6.69
N LEU A 197 -3.15 -0.12 -7.75
CA LEU A 197 -3.18 0.56 -9.04
C LEU A 197 -4.58 1.13 -9.28
N MET A 198 -4.67 2.37 -9.77
CA MET A 198 -5.95 3.02 -10.07
C MET A 198 -6.02 3.44 -11.54
N ASP A 199 -7.11 3.10 -12.20
CA ASP A 199 -7.42 3.47 -13.59
C ASP A 199 -8.48 4.57 -13.66
N ARG A 200 -8.23 5.59 -14.48
CA ARG A 200 -9.20 6.64 -14.85
C ARG A 200 -9.04 7.08 -16.30
#